data_AF-A0A6F7WCI4-F1
#
_entry.id   AF-A0A6F7WCI4-F1
#
_cell.length_a   1.000
_cell.length_b   1.000
_cell.length_c   1.000
_cell.angle_alpha   90.00
_cell.angle_beta   90.00
_cell.angle_gamma   90.00
#
_symmetry.space_group_name_H-M   'P 1'
#
loop_
_entity.id
_entity.type
_entity.pdbx_description
1 polymer ?
#
loop_
_entity_poly.entity_id
_entity_poly.type
_entity_poly.pdbx_seq_one_letter_code
_entity_poly.pdbx_strand_id
1 'polypeptide(L)' 'MSVRNIHMDRMAIDGAQTVLRLVGLDADHLRGVHLSRSAFSGIRNPDSIACTDDLTFRRVIVNGQEVPPLPHP' A
#
# COMPACT_ATOMS: atom_id res chain seq x y z
N MET A 1 -17.26 11.66 5.99
CA MET A 1 -16.08 12.53 5.74
C MET A 1 -15.02 11.56 5.27
N SER A 2 -14.65 11.60 4.00
CA SER A 2 -14.01 10.46 3.32
C SER A 2 -12.51 10.71 3.12
N VAL A 3 -11.69 9.69 3.40
CA VAL A 3 -10.24 9.72 3.16
C VAL A 3 -9.97 9.14 1.78
N ARG A 4 -9.32 9.95 0.93
CA ARG A 4 -9.11 9.61 -0.49
C ARG A 4 -7.82 10.21 -1.04
N ASN A 5 -7.38 9.72 -2.19
CA ASN A 5 -6.23 10.24 -2.95
C ASN A 5 -4.93 10.20 -2.13
N ILE A 6 -4.59 9.03 -1.62
CA ILE A 6 -3.37 8.81 -0.85
C ILE A 6 -2.25 8.44 -1.82
N HIS A 7 -1.21 9.25 -1.88
CA HIS A 7 -0.07 9.01 -2.75
C HIS A 7 1.21 8.84 -1.94
N MET A 8 1.94 7.75 -2.21
CA MET A 8 3.30 7.55 -1.73
C MET A 8 4.20 7.28 -2.92
N ASP A 9 5.18 8.15 -3.13
CA ASP A 9 6.11 8.07 -4.26
C ASP A 9 7.55 8.19 -3.81
N ARG A 10 8.44 7.37 -4.40
CA ARG A 10 9.90 7.44 -4.18
C ARG A 10 10.30 7.31 -2.70
N MET A 11 9.66 6.39 -1.99
CA MET A 11 9.99 6.11 -0.60
C MET A 11 11.05 5.01 -0.50
N ALA A 12 11.98 5.15 0.45
CA ALA A 12 12.93 4.12 0.83
C ALA A 12 12.89 3.95 2.36
N ILE A 13 12.41 2.81 2.85
CA ILE A 13 12.30 2.53 4.28
C ILE A 13 12.90 1.16 4.58
N ASP A 14 13.73 1.09 5.62
CA ASP A 14 14.33 -0.14 6.11
C ASP A 14 13.89 -0.44 7.56
N GLY A 15 13.53 -1.69 7.83
CA GLY A 15 13.22 -2.18 9.17
C GLY A 15 11.82 -1.86 9.70
N ALA A 16 10.86 -1.52 8.84
CA ALA A 16 9.48 -1.29 9.27
C ALA A 16 8.74 -2.60 9.64
N GLN A 17 7.72 -2.50 10.50
CA GLN A 17 6.92 -3.69 10.85
C GLN A 17 6.09 -4.19 9.66
N THR A 18 5.47 -3.29 8.90
CA THR A 18 4.62 -3.57 7.74
C THR A 18 4.77 -2.41 6.75
N VAL A 19 4.49 -2.62 5.46
CA VAL A 19 4.53 -1.54 4.46
C VAL A 19 3.23 -0.74 4.52
N LEU A 20 2.09 -1.44 4.52
CA LEU A 20 0.77 -0.84 4.53
C LEU A 20 -0.11 -1.41 5.65
N ARG A 21 -0.68 -0.48 6.41
CA ARG A 21 -1.84 -0.73 7.28
C ARG A 21 -2.95 0.24 6.90
N LEU A 22 -3.82 -0.20 6.01
CA LEU A 22 -4.94 0.58 5.44
C LEU A 22 -6.25 -0.06 5.89
N VAL A 23 -6.93 0.55 6.87
CA VAL A 23 -8.17 0.02 7.43
C VAL A 23 -9.23 1.12 7.36
N GLY A 24 -10.09 1.03 6.34
CA GLY A 24 -11.29 1.86 6.24
C GLY A 24 -12.44 1.33 7.11
N LEU A 25 -13.60 1.98 7.00
CA LEU A 25 -14.84 1.50 7.60
C LEU A 25 -15.74 0.92 6.51
N ASP A 26 -16.57 -0.09 6.81
CA ASP A 26 -17.51 -0.67 5.84
C ASP A 26 -18.43 0.38 5.20
N ALA A 27 -18.80 1.41 5.96
CA ALA A 27 -19.63 2.52 5.48
C ALA A 27 -18.85 3.64 4.79
N ASP A 28 -17.52 3.68 4.90
CA ASP A 28 -16.65 4.72 4.33
C ASP A 28 -15.25 4.15 4.04
N HIS A 29 -15.14 3.52 2.87
CA HIS A 29 -13.89 2.93 2.38
C HIS A 29 -12.82 4.01 2.15
N LEU A 30 -11.56 3.62 2.32
CA LEU A 30 -10.41 4.37 1.79
C LEU A 30 -10.43 4.24 0.26
N ARG A 31 -10.17 5.33 -0.47
CA ARG A 31 -10.21 5.30 -1.94
C ARG A 31 -8.98 5.92 -2.59
N GLY A 32 -8.54 5.34 -3.70
CA GLY A 32 -7.47 5.92 -4.53
C GLY A 32 -6.13 5.94 -3.79
N VAL A 33 -5.66 4.76 -3.40
CA VAL A 33 -4.35 4.61 -2.75
C VAL A 33 -3.33 4.18 -3.78
N HIS A 34 -2.30 5.00 -3.99
CA HIS A 34 -1.32 4.81 -5.05
C HIS A 34 0.08 4.80 -4.46
N LEU A 35 0.75 3.65 -4.54
CA LEU A 35 2.16 3.49 -4.20
C LEU A 35 2.98 3.34 -5.47
N SER A 36 4.00 4.19 -5.66
CA SER A 36 4.89 4.06 -6.81
C SER A 36 6.37 4.28 -6.51
N ARG A 37 7.22 3.56 -7.26
CA ARG A 37 8.68 3.75 -7.28
C ARG A 37 9.31 3.71 -5.88
N SER A 38 8.84 2.81 -5.02
CA SER A 38 9.25 2.74 -3.62
C SER A 38 9.89 1.41 -3.30
N ALA A 39 10.85 1.42 -2.38
CA ALA A 39 11.56 0.24 -1.91
C ALA A 39 11.45 0.13 -0.39
N PHE A 40 11.01 -1.04 0.07
CA PHE A 40 10.85 -1.36 1.48
C PHE A 40 11.67 -2.62 1.78
N SER A 41 12.55 -2.54 2.78
CA SER A 41 13.37 -3.67 3.23
C SER A 41 13.21 -3.92 4.71
N GLY A 42 13.57 -5.12 5.17
CA GLY A 42 13.46 -5.50 6.57
C GLY A 42 12.02 -5.56 7.10
N ILE A 43 11.03 -5.75 6.22
CA ILE A 43 9.61 -5.84 6.58
C ILE A 43 9.33 -7.18 7.24
N ARG A 44 8.71 -7.14 8.43
CA ARG A 44 8.57 -8.32 9.30
C ARG A 44 7.21 -8.98 9.23
N ASN A 45 6.17 -8.23 8.90
CA ASN A 45 4.78 -8.70 8.89
C ASN A 45 4.12 -8.42 7.54
N PRO A 46 3.10 -9.20 7.16
CA PRO A 46 2.29 -8.89 5.98
C PRO A 46 1.55 -7.57 6.12
N ASP A 47 1.13 -7.01 4.99
CA ASP A 47 0.25 -5.83 4.94
C ASP A 47 -1.14 -6.17 5.48
N SER A 48 -1.81 -5.17 6.05
CA SER A 48 -3.19 -5.27 6.54
C SER A 48 -4.04 -4.25 5.80
N ILE A 49 -4.87 -4.74 4.87
CA ILE A 49 -5.69 -3.92 3.97
C ILE A 49 -7.14 -4.39 4.12
N ALA A 50 -8.03 -3.47 4.51
CA ALA A 50 -9.47 -3.71 4.64
C ALA A 50 -10.24 -2.44 4.24
N CYS A 51 -11.42 -2.61 3.63
CA CYS A 51 -12.30 -1.51 3.19
C CYS A 51 -11.52 -0.43 2.40
N THR A 52 -10.74 -0.87 1.42
CA THR A 52 -9.88 0.00 0.59
C THR A 52 -10.13 -0.31 -0.87
N ASP A 53 -10.55 0.70 -1.62
CA ASP A 53 -10.82 0.62 -3.05
C ASP A 53 -9.72 1.34 -3.84
N ASP A 54 -9.51 0.91 -5.09
CA ASP A 54 -8.54 1.49 -6.02
C ASP A 54 -7.09 1.53 -5.49
N LEU A 55 -6.69 0.50 -4.73
CA LEU A 55 -5.30 0.31 -4.32
C LEU A 55 -4.45 -0.13 -5.51
N THR A 56 -3.36 0.59 -5.78
CA THR A 56 -2.46 0.28 -6.89
C THR A 56 -0.99 0.34 -6.47
N PHE A 57 -0.22 -0.58 -7.03
CA PHE A 57 1.23 -0.63 -6.89
C PHE A 57 1.88 -0.48 -8.26
N ARG A 58 2.88 0.41 -8.37
CA ARG A 58 3.67 0.57 -9.59
C ARG A 58 5.15 0.66 -9.28
N ARG A 59 5.93 -0.37 -9.64
CA ARG A 59 7.38 -0.44 -9.35
C ARG A 59 7.65 -0.31 -7.85
N VAL A 60 7.01 -1.16 -7.07
CA VAL A 60 7.14 -1.20 -5.61
C VAL A 60 7.86 -2.49 -5.25
N ILE A 61 8.94 -2.38 -4.48
CA ILE A 61 9.77 -3.51 -4.08
C ILE A 61 9.64 -3.68 -2.57
N VAL A 62 9.30 -4.90 -2.12
CA VAL A 62 9.19 -5.26 -0.70
C VAL A 62 10.09 -6.46 -0.44
N ASN A 63 11.05 -6.31 0.47
CA ASN A 63 12.05 -7.33 0.80
C ASN A 63 12.72 -7.95 -0.43
N GLY A 64 13.06 -7.10 -1.42
CA GLY A 64 13.70 -7.51 -2.67
C GLY A 64 12.78 -8.14 -3.71
N GLN A 65 11.48 -8.30 -3.43
CA GLN A 65 10.49 -8.79 -4.38
C GLN A 65 9.62 -7.65 -4.89
N GLU A 66 9.40 -7.59 -6.21
CA GLU A 66 8.46 -6.63 -6.78
C GLU A 66 7.02 -7.06 -6.45
N VAL A 67 6.24 -6.13 -5.92
CA VAL A 67 4.82 -6.36 -5.64
C VAL A 67 4.09 -6.46 -6.99
N PRO A 68 3.40 -7.58 -7.27
CA PRO A 68 2.66 -7.72 -8.50
C PRO A 68 1.54 -6.67 -8.54
N PRO A 69 1.17 -6.16 -9.73
CA PRO A 69 -0.01 -5.33 -9.86
C PRO A 69 -1.22 -6.09 -9.32
N LEU A 70 -2.01 -5.43 -8.47
CA LEU A 70 -3.26 -6.02 -7.97
C LEU A 70 -4.17 -6.33 -9.16
N PRO A 71 -4.85 -7.49 -9.17
CA PRO A 71 -5.87 -7.76 -10.18
C PRO A 71 -6.93 -6.67 -10.09
N HIS A 72 -7.21 -6.03 -11.22
CA HIS A 72 -8.35 -5.12 -11.33
C HIS A 72 -9.63 -5.95 -11.15
N PRO A 73 -10.56 -5.56 -10.25
CA PRO A 73 -11.92 -6.07 -10.29
C PRO A 73 -12.65 -5.64 -11.57
#